data_AF-A0A1Y2LX51-F1
#
_entry.id   AF-A0A1Y2LX51-F1
#
_cell.length_a   1.000
_cell.length_b   1.000
_cell.length_c   1.000
_cell.angle_alpha   90.00
_cell.angle_beta   90.00
_cell.angle_gamma   90.00
#
_symmetry.space_group_name_H-M   'P 1'
#
loop_
_entity.id
_entity.type
_entity.pdbx_description
1 polymer ?
#
loop_
_entity_poly.entity_id
_entity_poly.type
_entity_poly.pdbx_seq_one_letter_code
_entity_poly.pdbx_strand_id
1 'polypeptide(L)'
;MSQAPLILIPILASLAFDVSFYSANMILQLFLSMPASRKHEAEADYIGLLMAAKACYRPEAAMEFWARMEKSGQGQPPQILSTHPSNHNREEKIREWLPEAHKQLEASECGATGRYFDDFKRGVGGMENAFGNAFGRW
;
A
#
# COMPACT_ATOMS: atom_id res chain seq x y z
N MET A 1 -8.22 -2.70 65.16
CA MET A 1 -8.55 -1.93 63.93
C MET A 1 -8.13 -2.78 62.74
N SER A 2 -9.06 -3.12 61.84
CA SER A 2 -8.78 -4.03 60.73
C SER A 2 -7.82 -3.39 59.74
N GLN A 3 -6.66 -4.00 59.50
CA GLN A 3 -5.67 -3.55 58.51
C GLN A 3 -6.11 -3.82 57.05
N ALA A 4 -7.29 -4.44 56.86
CA ALA A 4 -7.85 -4.75 55.54
C ALA A 4 -7.88 -3.58 54.54
N PRO A 5 -8.22 -2.33 54.92
CA PRO A 5 -8.23 -1.20 53.98
C PRO A 5 -6.84 -0.83 53.47
N LEU A 6 -5.80 -0.98 54.31
CA LEU A 6 -4.42 -0.62 53.97
C LEU A 6 -3.80 -1.60 52.95
N ILE A 7 -4.32 -2.82 52.86
CA ILE A 7 -3.83 -3.86 51.96
C ILE A 7 -4.68 -3.94 50.69
N LEU A 8 -6.01 -3.73 50.80
CA LEU A 8 -6.93 -3.78 49.66
C LEU A 8 -6.73 -2.61 48.68
N ILE A 9 -6.51 -1.40 49.18
CA ILE A 9 -6.35 -0.20 48.34
C ILE A 9 -5.15 -0.31 47.39
N PRO A 10 -3.93 -0.67 47.83
CA PRO A 10 -2.81 -0.83 46.91
C PRO A 10 -3.00 -1.99 45.93
N ILE A 11 -3.60 -3.11 46.34
CA ILE A 11 -3.88 -4.25 45.43
C ILE A 11 -4.88 -3.85 44.34
N LEU A 12 -5.95 -3.13 44.69
CA LEU A 12 -6.92 -2.59 43.73
C LEU A 12 -6.29 -1.54 42.83
N ALA A 13 -5.40 -0.69 43.36
CA ALA A 13 -4.66 0.28 42.58
C ALA A 13 -3.68 -0.39 41.60
N SER A 14 -3.02 -1.48 41.99
CA SER A 14 -2.14 -2.27 41.10
C SER A 14 -2.91 -3.03 40.01
N LEU A 15 -4.16 -3.40 40.27
CA LEU A 15 -5.04 -4.01 39.26
C LEU A 15 -5.69 -2.97 38.33
N ALA A 16 -5.90 -1.74 38.82
CA ALA A 16 -6.50 -0.65 38.04
C ALA A 16 -5.47 0.14 37.21
N PHE A 17 -4.27 0.34 37.76
CA PHE A 17 -3.10 0.87 37.05
C PHE A 17 -2.18 -0.31 36.76
N ASP A 18 -2.50 -1.04 35.71
CA ASP A 18 -1.61 -2.06 35.20
C ASP A 18 -0.41 -1.40 34.51
N VAL A 19 0.55 -0.95 35.34
CA VAL A 19 1.92 -0.60 34.94
C VAL A 19 2.73 -1.89 34.71
N SER A 20 2.08 -3.02 34.44
CA SER A 20 2.81 -4.18 33.96
C SER A 20 3.53 -3.79 32.68
N PHE A 21 4.69 -4.40 32.53
CA PHE A 21 5.56 -4.36 31.36
C PHE A 21 4.81 -4.48 30.01
N TYR A 22 3.56 -4.94 30.00
CA TYR A 22 2.71 -5.09 28.82
C TYR A 22 2.21 -3.76 28.23
N SER A 23 1.60 -2.88 29.04
CA SER A 23 1.06 -1.59 28.58
C SER A 23 2.18 -0.63 28.16
N ALA A 24 3.28 -0.61 28.92
CA ALA A 24 4.49 0.13 28.60
C ALA A 24 5.15 -0.36 27.30
N ASN A 25 5.24 -1.68 27.09
CA ASN A 25 5.75 -2.24 25.82
C ASN A 25 4.85 -1.92 24.64
N MET A 26 3.53 -1.91 24.81
CA MET A 26 2.60 -1.55 23.74
C MET A 26 2.77 -0.09 23.31
N ILE A 27 2.95 0.83 24.27
CA ILE A 27 3.22 2.24 23.99
C ILE A 27 4.59 2.39 23.32
N LEU A 28 5.64 1.77 23.85
CA LEU A 28 6.97 1.82 23.23
C LEU A 28 7.00 1.23 21.83
N GLN A 29 6.29 0.12 21.59
CA GLN A 29 6.14 -0.48 20.26
C GLN A 29 5.42 0.47 19.32
N LEU A 30 4.29 1.09 19.72
CA LEU A 30 3.60 2.08 18.90
C LEU A 30 4.52 3.27 18.57
N PHE A 31 5.20 3.85 19.56
CA PHE A 31 6.04 5.02 19.37
C PHE A 31 7.31 4.76 18.56
N LEU A 32 7.96 3.61 18.73
CA LEU A 32 9.17 3.25 17.98
C LEU A 32 8.85 2.71 16.59
N SER A 33 7.74 1.98 16.42
CA SER A 33 7.35 1.43 15.12
C SER A 33 6.79 2.50 14.18
N MET A 34 6.07 3.51 14.69
CA MET A 34 5.43 4.55 13.87
C MET A 34 6.38 5.32 12.92
N PRO A 35 7.50 5.92 13.36
CA PRO A 35 8.38 6.67 12.47
C PRO A 35 9.16 5.76 11.51
N ALA A 36 9.47 4.53 11.91
CA ALA A 36 10.11 3.55 11.04
C ALA A 36 9.13 3.07 9.95
N SER A 37 7.92 2.67 10.34
CA SER A 37 6.84 2.21 9.46
C SER A 37 6.50 3.24 8.38
N ARG A 38 6.37 4.53 8.73
CA ARG A 38 6.06 5.59 7.74
C ARG A 38 7.17 5.79 6.70
N LYS A 39 8.44 5.63 7.08
CA LYS A 39 9.57 5.70 6.13
C LYS A 39 9.56 4.49 5.19
N HIS A 40 9.28 3.30 5.72
CA HIS A 40 9.18 2.08 4.92
C HIS A 40 8.02 2.14 3.91
N GLU A 41 6.89 2.74 4.30
CA GLU A 41 5.78 2.96 3.37
C GLU A 41 6.11 3.93 2.25
N ALA A 42 6.77 5.06 2.56
CA ALA A 42 7.21 6.00 1.54
C ALA A 42 8.23 5.37 0.58
N GLU A 43 9.16 4.56 1.11
CA GLU A 43 10.10 3.81 0.29
C GLU A 43 9.39 2.76 -0.58
N ALA A 44 8.42 2.04 -0.03
CA ALA A 44 7.61 1.08 -0.78
C ALA A 44 6.81 1.75 -1.90
N ASP A 45 6.21 2.92 -1.64
CA ASP A 45 5.50 3.71 -2.66
C ASP A 45 6.44 4.16 -3.78
N TYR A 46 7.63 4.65 -3.42
CA TYR A 46 8.65 5.08 -4.39
C TYR A 46 9.11 3.93 -5.28
N ILE A 47 9.55 2.82 -4.67
CA ILE A 47 10.02 1.64 -5.42
C ILE A 47 8.88 1.06 -6.25
N GLY A 48 7.67 0.96 -5.69
CA GLY A 48 6.48 0.49 -6.38
C GLY A 48 6.14 1.32 -7.61
N LEU A 49 6.21 2.66 -7.52
CA LEU A 49 6.02 3.57 -8.65
C LEU A 49 7.05 3.32 -9.76
N LEU A 50 8.33 3.19 -9.41
CA LEU A 50 9.38 2.92 -10.40
C LEU A 50 9.21 1.53 -11.05
N MET A 51 8.83 0.52 -10.27
CA MET A 51 8.55 -0.82 -10.79
C MET A 51 7.34 -0.83 -11.72
N ALA A 52 6.27 -0.11 -11.38
CA ALA A 52 5.10 0.04 -12.23
C ALA A 52 5.46 0.70 -13.56
N ALA A 53 6.26 1.77 -13.52
CA ALA A 53 6.79 2.42 -14.71
C ALA A 53 7.61 1.44 -15.57
N LYS A 54 8.50 0.64 -14.97
CA LYS A 54 9.26 -0.40 -15.69
C LYS A 54 8.39 -1.49 -16.30
N ALA A 55 7.29 -1.80 -15.63
CA ALA A 55 6.27 -2.74 -16.12
C ALA A 55 5.30 -2.10 -17.13
N CYS A 56 5.62 -0.91 -17.66
CA CYS A 56 4.87 -0.22 -18.70
C CYS A 56 3.50 0.31 -18.27
N TYR A 57 3.29 0.49 -16.96
CA TYR A 57 2.14 1.24 -16.45
C TYR A 57 2.42 2.74 -16.52
N ARG A 58 1.35 3.52 -16.75
CA ARG A 58 1.40 4.98 -16.75
C ARG A 58 1.67 5.49 -15.32
N PRO A 59 2.78 6.21 -15.07
CA PRO A 59 3.12 6.71 -13.74
C PRO A 59 2.02 7.60 -13.13
N GLU A 60 1.30 8.36 -13.95
CA GLU A 60 0.24 9.27 -13.50
C GLU A 60 -0.99 8.53 -12.94
N ALA A 61 -1.19 7.27 -13.34
CA ALA A 61 -2.28 6.45 -12.80
C ALA A 61 -2.11 6.19 -11.30
N ALA A 62 -0.88 6.32 -10.76
CA ALA A 62 -0.63 6.25 -9.32
C ALA A 62 -1.37 7.35 -8.56
N MET A 63 -1.45 8.57 -9.10
CA MET A 63 -2.16 9.68 -8.45
C MET A 63 -3.66 9.36 -8.30
N GLU A 64 -4.29 8.85 -9.37
CA GLU A 64 -5.70 8.46 -9.32
C GLU A 64 -5.96 7.30 -8.37
N PHE A 65 -5.05 6.31 -8.33
CA PHE A 65 -5.13 5.18 -7.42
C PHE A 65 -5.14 5.65 -5.97
N TRP A 66 -4.20 6.52 -5.60
CA TRP A 66 -4.09 7.02 -4.24
C TRP A 66 -5.22 7.97 -3.85
N ALA A 67 -5.72 8.79 -4.78
CA ALA A 67 -6.93 9.58 -4.56
C ALA A 67 -8.17 8.71 -4.27
N ARG A 68 -8.28 7.53 -4.89
CA ARG A 68 -9.36 6.57 -4.59
C ARG A 68 -9.15 5.89 -3.23
N MET A 69 -7.92 5.53 -2.90
CA MET A 69 -7.56 4.98 -1.59
C MET A 69 -7.87 5.95 -0.45
N GLU A 70 -7.56 7.24 -0.60
CA GLU A 70 -7.87 8.25 0.40
C GLU A 70 -9.39 8.38 0.64
N LYS A 71 -10.17 8.41 -0.44
CA LYS A 71 -11.65 8.41 -0.35
C LYS A 71 -12.18 7.15 0.35
N SER A 72 -11.60 5.99 0.07
CA SER A 72 -11.99 4.73 0.71
C SER A 72 -11.57 4.64 2.18
N GLY A 73 -10.57 5.44 2.60
CA GLY A 73 -10.09 5.51 3.98
C GLY A 73 -10.97 6.34 4.91
N GLN A 74 -11.97 7.07 4.39
CA GLN A 74 -12.91 7.86 5.18
C GLN A 74 -13.81 6.92 6.02
N GLY A 75 -13.43 6.71 7.28
CA GLY A 75 -14.11 5.82 8.22
C GLY A 75 -13.26 4.67 8.77
N GLN A 76 -11.97 4.59 8.41
CA GLN A 76 -11.05 3.61 8.98
C GLN A 76 -10.66 3.96 10.44
N PRO A 77 -10.25 2.94 11.24
CA PRO A 77 -9.72 3.16 12.58
C PRO A 77 -8.57 4.19 12.57
N PRO A 78 -8.33 4.91 13.68
CA PRO A 78 -7.28 5.92 13.75
C PRO A 78 -5.96 5.41 13.17
N GLN A 79 -5.27 6.23 12.37
CA GLN A 79 -4.02 5.86 11.68
C GLN A 79 -2.96 5.22 12.59
N ILE A 80 -3.01 5.50 13.90
CA ILE A 80 -2.16 4.93 14.94
C ILE A 80 -2.32 3.39 15.06
N LEU A 81 -3.50 2.86 14.73
CA LEU A 81 -3.83 1.43 14.80
C LEU A 81 -3.81 0.74 13.44
N SER A 82 -3.53 1.46 12.36
CA SER A 82 -3.45 0.88 11.02
C SER A 82 -2.08 0.23 10.82
N THR A 83 -2.05 -0.96 10.22
CA THR A 83 -0.78 -1.61 9.81
C THR A 83 -0.14 -0.93 8.59
N HIS A 84 -0.93 -0.14 7.85
CA HIS A 84 -0.48 0.70 6.75
C HIS A 84 -1.17 2.07 6.75
N PRO A 85 -0.81 3.01 7.65
CA PRO A 85 -1.38 4.35 7.66
C PRO A 85 -1.24 5.07 6.32
N SER A 86 -2.27 5.85 5.97
CA SER A 86 -2.13 6.80 4.87
C SER A 86 -1.14 7.90 5.23
N ASN A 87 -0.05 8.06 4.47
CA ASN A 87 0.74 9.28 4.57
C ASN A 87 -0.07 10.42 3.92
N HIS A 88 -0.49 11.41 4.70
CA HIS A 88 -1.28 12.55 4.19
C HIS A 88 -0.59 13.29 3.02
N ASN A 89 0.73 13.14 2.84
CA ASN A 89 1.49 13.77 1.77
C ASN A 89 1.86 12.81 0.62
N ARG A 90 1.17 11.68 0.47
CA ARG A 90 1.53 10.67 -0.55
C ARG A 90 1.39 11.21 -1.98
N GLU A 91 0.34 11.98 -2.26
CA GLU A 91 0.14 12.61 -3.57
C GLU A 91 1.26 13.61 -3.93
N GLU A 92 1.73 14.37 -2.95
CA GLU A 92 2.83 15.31 -3.14
C GLU A 92 4.14 14.56 -3.43
N LYS A 93 4.42 13.49 -2.68
CA LYS A 93 5.59 12.63 -2.88
C LYS A 93 5.57 11.96 -4.26
N ILE A 94 4.44 11.42 -4.68
CA ILE A 94 4.30 10.82 -6.01
C ILE A 94 4.57 11.88 -7.08
N ARG A 95 4.01 13.08 -6.94
CA ARG A 95 4.27 14.20 -7.86
C ARG A 95 5.76 14.53 -7.96
N GLU A 96 6.50 14.52 -6.85
CA GLU A 96 7.96 14.70 -6.84
C GLU A 96 8.69 13.57 -7.58
N TRP A 97 8.19 12.34 -7.51
CA TRP A 97 8.83 11.16 -8.09
C TRP A 97 8.43 10.87 -9.54
N LEU A 98 7.34 11.48 -10.04
CA LEU A 98 6.88 11.30 -11.42
C LEU A 98 7.98 11.49 -12.47
N PRO A 99 8.83 12.54 -12.42
CA PRO A 99 9.89 12.72 -13.42
C PRO A 99 10.86 11.52 -13.47
N GLU A 100 11.17 10.92 -12.31
CA GLU A 100 12.04 9.75 -12.27
C GLU A 100 11.32 8.49 -12.75
N ALA A 101 10.05 8.32 -12.40
CA ALA A 101 9.22 7.24 -12.93
C ALA A 101 9.11 7.31 -14.47
N HIS A 102 8.97 8.50 -15.04
CA HIS A 102 8.97 8.69 -16.50
C HIS A 102 10.28 8.25 -17.13
N LYS A 103 11.44 8.58 -16.54
CA LYS A 103 12.73 8.07 -17.04
C LYS A 103 12.80 6.54 -17.01
N GLN A 104 12.29 5.91 -15.95
CA GLN A 104 12.26 4.44 -15.86
C GLN A 104 11.32 3.83 -16.90
N LEU A 105 10.18 4.46 -17.17
CA LEU A 105 9.26 4.07 -18.24
C LEU A 105 9.92 4.17 -19.62
N GLU A 106 10.59 5.29 -19.92
CA GLU A 106 11.28 5.53 -21.19
C GLU A 106 12.49 4.60 -21.39
N ALA A 107 13.23 4.32 -20.31
CA ALA A 107 14.34 3.38 -20.33
C ALA A 107 13.89 1.92 -20.49
N SER A 108 12.61 1.63 -20.31
CA SER A 108 12.05 0.29 -20.43
C SER A 108 11.63 0.01 -21.87
N GLU A 109 11.76 -1.25 -22.31
CA GLU A 109 11.39 -1.68 -23.66
C GLU A 109 9.87 -1.84 -23.86
N CYS A 110 9.08 -0.91 -23.33
CA CYS A 110 7.63 -0.98 -23.37
C CYS A 110 7.06 -1.00 -24.79
N GLY A 111 7.76 -0.40 -25.74
CA GLY A 111 7.44 -0.50 -27.17
C GLY A 111 7.62 -1.91 -27.75
N ALA A 112 8.55 -2.72 -27.21
CA ALA A 112 8.68 -4.12 -27.59
C ALA A 112 7.53 -4.96 -27.01
N THR A 113 7.21 -4.77 -25.72
CA THR A 113 6.09 -5.45 -25.06
C THR A 113 4.75 -5.18 -25.72
N GLY A 114 4.47 -3.93 -26.11
CA GLY A 114 3.26 -3.58 -26.87
C GLY A 114 3.17 -4.32 -28.21
N ARG A 115 4.28 -4.42 -28.95
CA ARG A 115 4.33 -5.20 -30.20
C ARG A 115 4.05 -6.68 -29.99
N TYR A 116 4.60 -7.30 -28.94
CA TYR A 116 4.30 -8.70 -28.61
C TYR A 116 2.82 -8.91 -28.30
N PHE A 117 2.18 -7.98 -27.59
CA PHE A 117 0.75 -8.05 -27.31
C PHE A 117 -0.10 -7.92 -28.58
N ASP A 118 0.25 -6.99 -29.48
CA ASP A 118 -0.43 -6.81 -30.75
C ASP A 118 -0.27 -8.03 -31.67
N ASP A 119 0.93 -8.61 -31.72
CA ASP A 119 1.21 -9.83 -32.49
C ASP A 119 0.48 -11.03 -31.89
N PHE A 120 0.42 -11.15 -30.56
CA PHE A 120 -0.40 -12.16 -29.88
C PHE A 120 -1.88 -12.01 -30.24
N LYS A 121 -2.42 -10.80 -30.14
CA LYS A 121 -3.82 -10.51 -30.47
C LYS A 121 -4.13 -10.79 -31.94
N ARG A 122 -3.20 -10.48 -32.84
CA ARG A 122 -3.31 -10.82 -34.27
C ARG A 122 -3.29 -12.33 -34.49
N GLY A 123 -2.44 -13.06 -33.77
CA GLY A 123 -2.37 -14.52 -33.83
C GLY A 123 -3.65 -15.19 -33.32
N VAL A 124 -4.15 -14.76 -32.16
CA VAL A 124 -5.39 -15.29 -31.57
C VAL A 124 -6.62 -14.89 -32.39
N GLY A 125 -6.74 -13.63 -32.79
CA GLY A 125 -7.84 -13.18 -33.65
C GLY A 125 -7.79 -13.80 -35.04
N GLY A 126 -6.59 -14.03 -35.59
CA GLY A 126 -6.40 -14.77 -36.83
C GLY A 126 -6.82 -16.23 -36.71
N MET A 127 -6.54 -16.86 -35.56
CA MET A 127 -6.97 -18.22 -35.25
C MET A 127 -8.48 -18.31 -35.05
N GLU A 128 -9.09 -17.39 -34.30
CA GLU A 128 -10.55 -17.30 -34.14
C GLU A 128 -11.26 -17.13 -35.49
N ASN A 129 -10.75 -16.25 -36.35
CA ASN A 129 -11.27 -16.06 -37.70
C ASN A 129 -11.06 -17.31 -38.59
N ALA A 130 -9.92 -17.99 -38.47
CA ALA A 130 -9.64 -19.22 -39.21
C ALA A 130 -10.53 -20.38 -38.75
N PHE A 131 -10.72 -20.56 -37.45
CA PHE A 131 -11.63 -21.57 -36.89
C PHE A 131 -13.10 -21.25 -37.17
N GLY A 132 -13.52 -19.99 -37.05
CA GLY A 132 -14.88 -19.55 -37.38
C GLY A 132 -15.24 -19.73 -38.86
N ASN A 133 -14.27 -19.52 -39.76
CA ASN A 133 -14.45 -19.77 -41.19
C ASN A 133 -14.32 -21.26 -41.56
N ALA A 134 -13.55 -22.06 -40.81
CA ALA A 134 -13.37 -23.49 -41.07
C ALA A 134 -14.48 -24.37 -40.48
N PHE A 135 -15.14 -23.96 -39.39
CA PHE A 135 -16.14 -24.77 -38.69
C PHE A 135 -17.58 -24.28 -38.78
N GLY A 136 -17.83 -23.12 -39.41
CA GLY A 136 -19.18 -22.67 -39.72
C GLY A 136 -19.97 -22.22 -38.49
N ARG A 137 -20.62 -21.08 -38.63
CA ARG A 137 -21.68 -20.60 -37.73
C ARG A 137 -22.79 -21.67 -37.68
N TRP A 138 -22.85 -22.43 -36.59
CA TRP A 138 -24.08 -23.11 -36.17
C TRP A 138 -24.89 -22.14 -35.30
#